data_AF-A0AAE8UA59-F1
#
_entry.id   AF-A0AAE8UA59-F1
#
_cell.length_a   1.000
_cell.length_b   1.000
_cell.length_c   1.000
_cell.angle_alpha   90.00
_cell.angle_beta   90.00
_cell.angle_gamma   90.00
#
_symmetry.space_group_name_H-M   'P 1'
#
loop_
_entity.id
_entity.type
_entity.pdbx_description
1 polymer ?
#
loop_
_entity_poly.entity_id
_entity_poly.type
_entity_poly.pdbx_seq_one_letter_code
_entity_poly.pdbx_strand_id
1 'polypeptide(L)'
;MQENLVQKIVEEVLQQVLKNQSSPPHDGKIPIGVSARHVHLAQAEVEQLFGENYQLTPKFELSQPGQFAAEETVVIAGPKGSIERVRILGPARSLSQVEVSWTDAMKLGLKPPLRISGDIQGSSPVTLIGPKGSVVLNEGLIIAQAHIHMSPADSARFQVVDGQSVQIKVEGIRPIILSNVVIRVSERYRLEMHIDTDEANAGLIQQGTLAEIVHHQVSEPMITVKEQSPVVQKLEQPSVYHYDKKLLSQIEVLDIDAQEIVVPKKTIVTALAYDKLRELNKTLTIRSD
;
A
#
# COMPACT_ATOMS: atom_id res chain seq x y z
N MET A 1 29.18 42.46 -5.43
CA MET A 1 29.11 41.22 -6.24
C MET A 1 29.65 40.00 -5.46
N GLN A 2 30.70 40.16 -4.61
CA GLN A 2 31.22 39.07 -3.77
C GLN A 2 30.34 38.70 -2.55
N GLU A 3 29.66 39.65 -1.90
CA GLU A 3 28.81 39.35 -0.72
C GLU A 3 27.64 38.41 -1.02
N ASN A 4 27.04 38.52 -2.21
CA ASN A 4 25.92 37.68 -2.63
C ASN A 4 26.37 36.23 -2.91
N LEU A 5 27.61 36.05 -3.39
CA LEU A 5 28.20 34.72 -3.58
C LEU A 5 28.57 34.08 -2.23
N VAL A 6 29.10 34.86 -1.29
CA VAL A 6 29.40 34.37 0.07
C VAL A 6 28.12 33.97 0.80
N GLN A 7 27.05 34.77 0.72
CA GLN A 7 25.75 34.40 1.29
C GLN A 7 25.23 33.09 0.70
N LYS A 8 25.27 32.94 -0.63
CA LYS A 8 24.81 31.73 -1.30
C LYS A 8 25.62 30.48 -0.91
N ILE A 9 26.94 30.62 -0.79
CA ILE A 9 27.82 29.53 -0.31
C ILE A 9 27.53 29.21 1.16
N VAL A 10 27.36 30.22 2.02
CA VAL A 10 27.02 29.99 3.43
C VAL A 10 25.68 29.29 3.55
N GLU A 11 24.69 29.66 2.73
CA GLU A 11 23.37 29.03 2.70
C GLU A 11 23.44 27.57 2.20
N GLU A 12 24.19 27.31 1.13
CA GLU A 12 24.43 25.95 0.62
C GLU A 12 25.19 25.08 1.64
N VAL A 13 26.19 25.64 2.31
CA VAL A 13 26.94 24.95 3.37
C VAL A 13 26.05 24.69 4.58
N LEU A 14 25.21 25.65 4.99
CA LEU A 14 24.25 25.45 6.08
C LEU A 14 23.25 24.36 5.73
N GLN A 15 22.73 24.35 4.50
CA GLN A 15 21.81 23.33 4.00
C GLN A 15 22.48 21.95 3.95
N GLN A 16 23.74 21.85 3.52
CA GLN A 16 24.49 20.60 3.57
C GLN A 16 24.77 20.13 5.00
N VAL A 17 25.11 21.03 5.91
CA VAL A 17 25.32 20.71 7.33
C VAL A 17 24.01 20.24 7.97
N LEU A 18 22.88 20.90 7.70
CA LEU A 18 21.56 20.48 8.17
C LEU A 18 21.08 19.17 7.54
N LYS A 19 21.40 18.92 6.27
CA LYS A 19 21.12 17.64 5.59
C LYS A 19 21.95 16.47 6.15
N ASN A 20 23.16 16.76 6.64
CA ASN A 20 24.09 15.80 7.24
C ASN A 20 23.95 15.68 8.77
N GLN A 21 23.16 16.52 9.42
CA GLN A 21 22.77 16.30 10.80
C GLN A 21 21.77 15.15 10.83
N SER A 22 22.12 14.07 11.53
CA SER A 22 21.17 13.07 11.98
C SER A 22 19.97 13.78 12.61
N SER A 23 18.76 13.40 12.20
CA SER A 23 17.50 13.95 12.71
C SER A 23 17.59 14.13 14.24
N PRO A 24 17.02 15.20 14.82
CA PRO A 24 17.01 15.37 16.27
C PRO A 24 16.56 14.07 16.92
N PRO A 25 17.09 13.70 18.10
CA PRO A 25 16.73 12.45 18.75
C PRO A 25 15.22 12.41 18.96
N HIS A 26 14.51 11.75 18.06
CA HIS A 26 13.14 11.36 18.26
C HIS A 26 13.24 10.28 19.32
N ASP A 27 13.05 10.63 20.60
CA ASP A 27 13.15 9.77 21.81
C ASP A 27 12.72 8.29 21.60
N GLY A 28 13.53 7.48 20.92
CA GLY A 28 13.13 6.17 20.43
C GLY A 28 11.92 6.12 19.48
N LYS A 29 11.55 7.22 18.80
CA LYS A 29 10.39 7.27 17.88
C LYS A 29 10.80 7.39 16.41
N ILE A 30 9.90 7.01 15.52
CA ILE A 30 10.13 6.93 14.07
C ILE A 30 9.08 7.80 13.36
N PRO A 31 9.46 8.80 12.55
CA PRO A 31 8.49 9.57 11.77
C PRO A 31 7.87 8.71 10.67
N ILE A 32 6.58 8.91 10.43
CA ILE A 32 5.82 8.21 9.38
C ILE A 32 5.65 9.12 8.15
N GLY A 33 6.05 8.59 6.99
CA GLY A 33 5.71 9.08 5.67
C GLY A 33 4.53 8.33 5.07
N VAL A 34 3.47 9.06 4.69
CA VAL A 34 2.30 8.52 4.01
C VAL A 34 2.48 8.69 2.51
N SER A 35 2.62 7.56 1.82
CA SER A 35 2.88 7.51 0.39
C SER A 35 1.58 7.40 -0.38
N ALA A 36 1.22 8.44 -1.12
CA ALA A 36 0.21 8.34 -2.17
C ALA A 36 0.74 7.50 -3.34
N ARG A 37 -0.17 7.04 -4.20
CA ARG A 37 0.16 6.37 -5.45
C ARG A 37 1.19 7.17 -6.26
N HIS A 38 2.20 6.48 -6.78
CA HIS A 38 3.27 7.11 -7.52
C HIS A 38 3.99 6.12 -8.45
N VAL A 39 4.84 6.65 -9.32
CA VAL A 39 5.63 5.88 -10.28
C VAL A 39 7.09 6.24 -10.15
N HIS A 40 7.95 5.23 -10.15
CA HIS A 40 9.38 5.36 -10.45
C HIS A 40 9.58 4.89 -11.89
N LEU A 41 10.36 5.61 -12.69
CA LEU A 41 10.58 5.29 -14.10
C LEU A 41 12.04 5.01 -14.37
N ALA A 42 12.33 4.07 -15.26
CA ALA A 42 13.61 4.01 -15.93
C ALA A 42 13.69 5.05 -17.05
N GLN A 43 14.91 5.42 -17.42
CA GLN A 43 15.15 6.49 -18.40
C GLN A 43 14.46 6.21 -19.75
N ALA A 44 14.41 4.95 -20.18
CA ALA A 44 13.74 4.56 -21.42
C ALA A 44 12.22 4.86 -21.39
N GLU A 45 11.54 4.64 -20.27
CA GLU A 45 10.12 4.97 -20.14
C GLU A 45 9.89 6.48 -19.96
N VAL A 46 10.81 7.19 -19.30
CA VAL A 46 10.77 8.66 -19.27
C VAL A 46 10.75 9.21 -20.69
N GLU A 47 11.62 8.71 -21.55
CA GLU A 47 11.71 9.21 -22.93
C GLU A 47 10.51 8.83 -23.80
N GLN A 48 9.95 7.63 -23.63
CA GLN A 48 8.73 7.23 -24.31
C GLN A 48 7.51 8.08 -23.90
N LEU A 49 7.43 8.46 -22.62
CA LEU A 49 6.29 9.18 -22.07
C LEU A 49 6.39 10.70 -22.28
N PHE A 50 7.61 11.26 -22.29
CA PHE A 50 7.85 12.72 -22.26
C PHE A 50 8.71 13.26 -23.42
N GLY A 51 9.37 12.39 -24.20
CA GLY A 51 10.17 12.74 -25.38
C GLY A 51 11.65 12.35 -25.25
N GLU A 52 12.34 12.27 -26.37
CA GLU A 52 13.76 11.86 -26.44
C GLU A 52 14.65 12.75 -25.56
N ASN A 53 15.62 12.13 -24.86
CA ASN A 53 16.57 12.79 -23.94
C ASN A 53 15.92 13.58 -22.78
N TYR A 54 14.65 13.35 -22.47
CA TYR A 54 13.95 14.09 -21.41
C TYR A 54 14.52 13.82 -20.02
N GLN A 55 14.57 14.86 -19.19
CA GLN A 55 15.00 14.80 -17.79
C GLN A 55 13.85 15.25 -16.89
N LEU A 56 13.57 14.47 -15.84
CA LEU A 56 12.52 14.79 -14.87
C LEU A 56 12.83 16.10 -14.16
N THR A 57 11.82 16.95 -14.00
CA THR A 57 11.98 18.26 -13.37
C THR A 57 11.70 18.16 -11.87
N PRO A 58 12.67 18.41 -10.97
CA PRO A 58 12.42 18.35 -9.54
C PRO A 58 11.41 19.41 -9.10
N LYS A 59 10.37 19.00 -8.36
CA LYS A 59 9.38 19.88 -7.75
C LYS A 59 9.70 20.15 -6.28
N PHE A 60 9.87 19.08 -5.49
CA PHE A 60 10.29 19.15 -4.10
C PHE A 60 11.07 17.90 -3.69
N GLU A 61 12.04 18.07 -2.80
CA GLU A 61 12.81 16.97 -2.22
C GLU A 61 11.93 16.11 -1.32
N LEU A 62 12.19 14.79 -1.31
CA LEU A 62 11.59 13.86 -0.37
C LEU A 62 12.48 13.71 0.86
N SER A 63 11.96 13.03 1.88
CA SER A 63 12.67 12.68 3.11
C SER A 63 13.96 11.89 2.84
N GLN A 64 13.90 10.93 1.91
CA GLN A 64 15.01 10.07 1.55
C GLN A 64 16.03 10.85 0.70
N PRO A 65 17.32 10.89 1.11
CA PRO A 65 18.35 11.68 0.46
C PRO A 65 18.44 11.47 -1.06
N GLY A 66 18.40 12.57 -1.81
CA GLY A 66 18.52 12.56 -3.27
C GLY A 66 17.27 12.09 -4.03
N GLN A 67 16.17 11.76 -3.35
CA GLN A 67 14.88 11.49 -3.98
C GLN A 67 14.04 12.78 -4.06
N PHE A 68 13.23 12.90 -5.10
CA PHE A 68 12.36 14.07 -5.29
C PHE A 68 11.01 13.67 -5.91
N ALA A 69 9.96 14.43 -5.61
CA ALA A 69 8.76 14.42 -6.42
C ALA A 69 8.99 15.29 -7.66
N ALA A 70 8.72 14.76 -8.84
CA ALA A 70 8.90 15.48 -10.10
C ALA A 70 7.67 16.35 -10.41
N GLU A 71 7.80 17.38 -11.26
CA GLU A 71 6.64 18.15 -11.75
C GLU A 71 5.69 17.30 -12.60
N GLU A 72 6.26 16.30 -13.27
CA GLU A 72 5.59 15.41 -14.17
C GLU A 72 4.62 14.47 -13.46
N THR A 73 3.55 14.14 -14.17
CA THR A 73 2.57 13.13 -13.78
C THR A 73 2.16 12.29 -14.98
N VAL A 74 1.75 11.06 -14.72
CA VAL A 74 1.20 10.15 -15.73
C VAL A 74 -0.23 9.74 -15.40
N VAL A 75 -0.92 9.17 -16.37
CA VAL A 75 -2.13 8.38 -16.15
C VAL A 75 -1.71 6.92 -16.05
N ILE A 76 -2.23 6.22 -15.05
CA ILE A 76 -2.14 4.75 -14.97
C ILE A 76 -3.48 4.15 -15.36
N ALA A 77 -3.48 3.15 -16.23
CA ALA A 77 -4.69 2.52 -16.75
C ALA A 77 -4.65 1.00 -16.59
N GLY A 78 -5.80 0.45 -16.18
CA GLY A 78 -6.07 -0.98 -16.08
C GLY A 78 -7.41 -1.33 -16.71
N PRO A 79 -7.80 -2.62 -16.69
CA PRO A 79 -8.99 -3.11 -17.39
C PRO A 79 -10.31 -2.45 -16.99
N LYS A 80 -10.43 -1.98 -15.73
CA LYS A 80 -11.66 -1.38 -15.20
C LYS A 80 -11.69 0.14 -15.28
N GLY A 81 -10.54 0.79 -15.41
CA GLY A 81 -10.48 2.24 -15.42
C GLY A 81 -9.06 2.79 -15.31
N SER A 82 -8.97 4.07 -15.03
CA SER A 82 -7.71 4.80 -14.95
C SER A 82 -7.65 5.70 -13.72
N ILE A 83 -6.42 6.07 -13.36
CA ILE A 83 -6.13 7.07 -12.35
C ILE A 83 -5.20 8.11 -12.98
N GLU A 84 -5.67 9.35 -13.03
CA GLU A 84 -4.94 10.47 -13.60
C GLU A 84 -4.03 11.14 -12.57
N ARG A 85 -3.09 11.95 -13.06
CA ARG A 85 -2.21 12.81 -12.25
C ARG A 85 -1.40 12.03 -11.21
N VAL A 86 -0.97 10.82 -11.55
CA VAL A 86 -0.09 10.01 -10.69
C VAL A 86 1.31 10.59 -10.73
N ARG A 87 1.87 10.91 -9.56
CA ARG A 87 3.15 11.58 -9.41
C ARG A 87 4.31 10.66 -9.82
N ILE A 88 5.29 11.21 -10.54
CA ILE A 88 6.57 10.54 -10.75
C ILE A 88 7.54 10.93 -9.62
N LEU A 89 8.22 9.94 -9.04
CA LEU A 89 9.32 10.17 -8.12
C LEU A 89 10.64 9.93 -8.85
N GLY A 90 11.54 10.89 -8.72
CA GLY A 90 12.88 10.88 -9.29
C GLY A 90 13.97 10.65 -8.25
N PRO A 91 15.22 10.42 -8.71
CA PRO A 91 15.64 10.39 -10.11
C PRO A 91 15.15 9.13 -10.85
N ALA A 92 15.34 9.10 -12.16
CA ALA A 92 15.13 7.89 -12.95
C ALA A 92 15.95 6.72 -12.37
N ARG A 93 15.35 5.53 -12.36
CA ARG A 93 15.92 4.29 -11.80
C ARG A 93 16.34 3.32 -12.90
N SER A 94 16.88 2.17 -12.50
CA SER A 94 17.17 1.08 -13.43
C SER A 94 15.90 0.33 -13.88
N LEU A 95 14.82 0.40 -13.09
CA LEU A 95 13.56 -0.31 -13.34
C LEU A 95 12.38 0.63 -13.09
N SER A 96 11.36 0.49 -13.93
CA SER A 96 10.06 1.16 -13.78
C SER A 96 9.18 0.39 -12.80
N GLN A 97 8.56 1.10 -11.87
CA GLN A 97 7.72 0.54 -10.80
C GLN A 97 6.57 1.47 -10.48
N VAL A 98 5.39 0.91 -10.30
CA VAL A 98 4.16 1.62 -9.92
C VAL A 98 3.72 1.12 -8.56
N GLU A 99 3.62 2.04 -7.60
CA GLU A 99 3.17 1.76 -6.25
C GLU A 99 1.77 2.34 -6.05
N VAL A 100 0.81 1.50 -5.68
CA VAL A 100 -0.60 1.87 -5.46
C VAL A 100 -1.13 1.27 -4.17
N SER A 101 -2.22 1.81 -3.63
CA SER A 101 -2.94 1.15 -2.53
C SER A 101 -3.83 0.02 -3.05
N TRP A 102 -4.36 -0.81 -2.13
CA TRP A 102 -5.34 -1.84 -2.50
C TRP A 102 -6.60 -1.22 -3.12
N THR A 103 -7.07 -0.10 -2.58
CA THR A 103 -8.22 0.64 -3.11
C THR A 103 -8.00 1.09 -4.55
N ASP A 104 -6.80 1.57 -4.87
CA ASP A 104 -6.43 1.97 -6.23
C ASP A 104 -6.40 0.79 -7.18
N ALA A 105 -5.84 -0.35 -6.76
CA ALA A 105 -5.83 -1.57 -7.55
C ALA A 105 -7.26 -2.04 -7.92
N MET A 106 -8.21 -1.93 -6.98
CA MET A 106 -9.62 -2.25 -7.22
C MET A 106 -10.28 -1.30 -8.21
N LYS A 107 -9.87 -0.03 -8.24
CA LYS A 107 -10.33 0.96 -9.23
C LYS A 107 -9.79 0.64 -10.63
N LEU A 108 -8.53 0.22 -10.73
CA LEU A 108 -7.89 -0.19 -11.98
C LEU A 108 -8.39 -1.55 -12.50
N GLY A 109 -8.94 -2.38 -11.62
CA GLY A 109 -9.34 -3.75 -11.96
C GLY A 109 -8.15 -4.71 -12.04
N LEU A 110 -7.10 -4.44 -11.26
CA LEU A 110 -5.87 -5.23 -11.20
C LEU A 110 -5.72 -5.85 -9.81
N LYS A 111 -4.93 -6.93 -9.72
CA LYS A 111 -4.60 -7.62 -8.45
C LYS A 111 -3.08 -7.71 -8.26
N PRO A 112 -2.40 -6.56 -8.12
CA PRO A 112 -0.96 -6.52 -7.85
C PRO A 112 -0.62 -7.20 -6.51
N PRO A 113 0.56 -7.85 -6.40
CA PRO A 113 1.04 -8.42 -5.15
C PRO A 113 1.49 -7.33 -4.17
N LEU A 114 1.43 -7.64 -2.87
CA LEU A 114 2.06 -6.86 -1.81
C LEU A 114 3.57 -7.12 -1.82
N ARG A 115 4.39 -6.07 -2.00
CA ARG A 115 5.85 -6.19 -2.16
C ARG A 115 6.60 -4.99 -1.59
N ILE A 116 7.86 -5.20 -1.25
CA ILE A 116 8.80 -4.11 -0.99
C ILE A 116 9.28 -3.47 -2.31
N SER A 117 9.57 -2.17 -2.27
CA SER A 117 10.09 -1.43 -3.43
C SER A 117 11.40 -2.06 -3.95
N GLY A 118 11.41 -2.42 -5.24
CA GLY A 118 12.48 -3.16 -5.92
C GLY A 118 12.14 -4.61 -6.25
N ASP A 119 11.19 -5.23 -5.55
CA ASP A 119 10.74 -6.61 -5.81
C ASP A 119 9.53 -6.62 -6.76
N ILE A 120 9.81 -6.45 -8.05
CA ILE A 120 8.77 -6.35 -9.09
C ILE A 120 8.56 -7.64 -9.90
N GLN A 121 9.35 -8.68 -9.66
CA GLN A 121 9.30 -9.88 -10.48
C GLN A 121 7.94 -10.57 -10.37
N GLY A 122 7.31 -10.82 -11.52
CA GLY A 122 5.99 -11.45 -11.60
C GLY A 122 4.85 -10.61 -11.02
N SER A 123 5.06 -9.30 -10.87
CA SER A 123 4.03 -8.36 -10.45
C SER A 123 3.04 -8.05 -11.59
N SER A 124 1.96 -7.33 -11.29
CA SER A 124 0.90 -7.11 -12.29
C SER A 124 1.37 -6.19 -13.42
N PRO A 125 0.87 -6.39 -14.65
CA PRO A 125 1.08 -5.45 -15.74
C PRO A 125 0.23 -4.18 -15.54
N VAL A 126 0.68 -3.07 -16.11
CA VAL A 126 -0.05 -1.80 -16.09
C VAL A 126 0.33 -0.92 -17.29
N THR A 127 -0.61 -0.13 -17.78
CA THR A 127 -0.34 0.85 -18.84
C THR A 127 -0.11 2.23 -18.24
N LEU A 128 0.98 2.87 -18.64
CA LEU A 128 1.30 4.26 -18.32
C LEU A 128 1.07 5.13 -19.55
N ILE A 129 0.47 6.30 -19.36
CA ILE A 129 0.18 7.24 -20.45
C ILE A 129 0.72 8.62 -20.04
N GLY A 130 1.60 9.14 -20.88
CA GLY A 130 2.23 10.45 -20.74
C GLY A 130 1.86 11.37 -21.90
N PRO A 131 2.37 12.61 -21.92
CA PRO A 131 2.03 13.60 -22.94
C PRO A 131 2.56 13.28 -24.34
N LYS A 132 3.61 12.44 -24.48
CA LYS A 132 4.22 12.10 -25.77
C LYS A 132 3.98 10.65 -26.22
N GLY A 133 3.40 9.81 -25.37
CA GLY A 133 3.19 8.41 -25.69
C GLY A 133 2.62 7.62 -24.51
N SER A 134 2.57 6.30 -24.69
CA SER A 134 2.19 5.35 -23.67
C SER A 134 3.16 4.17 -23.66
N VAL A 135 3.30 3.53 -22.51
CA VAL A 135 4.08 2.31 -22.35
C VAL A 135 3.28 1.27 -21.56
N VAL A 136 3.36 0.01 -21.97
CA VAL A 136 2.82 -1.12 -21.20
C VAL A 136 3.97 -1.75 -20.44
N LEU A 137 3.88 -1.72 -19.11
CA LEU A 137 4.76 -2.49 -18.25
C LEU A 137 4.18 -3.90 -18.12
N ASN A 138 4.94 -4.91 -18.52
CA ASN A 138 4.53 -6.31 -18.36
C ASN A 138 4.61 -6.77 -16.89
N GLU A 139 5.51 -6.17 -16.13
CA GLU A 139 5.63 -6.27 -14.68
C GLU A 139 6.04 -4.89 -14.14
N GLY A 140 5.64 -4.56 -12.91
CA GLY A 140 6.01 -3.31 -12.25
C GLY A 140 4.93 -2.76 -11.30
N LEU A 141 3.68 -3.21 -11.38
CA LEU A 141 2.61 -2.75 -10.50
C LEU A 141 2.56 -3.58 -9.21
N ILE A 142 2.77 -2.92 -8.07
CA ILE A 142 2.75 -3.52 -6.74
C ILE A 142 1.88 -2.72 -5.77
N ILE A 143 1.46 -3.39 -4.70
CA ILE A 143 1.01 -2.71 -3.49
C ILE A 143 2.21 -2.58 -2.59
N ALA A 144 2.52 -1.35 -2.17
CA ALA A 144 3.70 -1.08 -1.36
C ALA A 144 3.53 -1.68 0.03
N GLN A 145 4.43 -2.58 0.41
CA GLN A 145 4.48 -3.12 1.77
C GLN A 145 5.07 -2.09 2.72
N ALA A 146 4.43 -1.90 3.89
CA ALA A 146 4.96 -1.05 4.95
C ALA A 146 6.39 -1.45 5.34
N HIS A 147 7.27 -0.45 5.42
CA HIS A 147 8.68 -0.65 5.75
C HIS A 147 9.28 0.58 6.44
N ILE A 148 10.44 0.41 7.05
CA ILE A 148 11.18 1.49 7.72
C ILE A 148 12.57 1.57 7.12
N HIS A 149 12.87 2.73 6.55
CA HIS A 149 14.21 3.09 6.15
C HIS A 149 15.03 3.47 7.39
N MET A 150 16.23 2.91 7.52
CA MET A 150 17.16 3.18 8.62
C MET A 150 18.59 3.32 8.11
N SER A 151 19.35 4.24 8.70
CA SER A 151 20.81 4.17 8.63
C SER A 151 21.34 3.03 9.50
N PRO A 152 22.59 2.55 9.32
CA PRO A 152 23.18 1.58 10.24
C PRO A 152 23.23 2.05 11.69
N ALA A 153 23.41 3.36 11.91
CA ALA A 153 23.37 3.97 13.23
C ALA A 153 21.96 3.90 13.86
N ASP A 154 20.91 4.16 13.08
CA ASP A 154 19.53 4.02 13.55
C ASP A 154 19.20 2.55 13.87
N SER A 155 19.57 1.63 12.97
CA SER A 155 19.39 0.18 13.17
C SER A 155 20.04 -0.30 14.46
N ALA A 156 21.28 0.15 14.75
CA ALA A 156 21.94 -0.13 16.02
C ALA A 156 21.22 0.49 17.23
N ARG A 157 20.74 1.74 17.12
CA ARG A 157 19.99 2.43 18.18
C ARG A 157 18.68 1.71 18.52
N PHE A 158 17.96 1.26 17.51
CA PHE A 158 16.70 0.53 17.66
C PHE A 158 16.88 -0.98 17.91
N GLN A 159 18.12 -1.48 17.87
CA GLN A 159 18.46 -2.90 18.07
C GLN A 159 17.72 -3.83 17.10
N VAL A 160 17.63 -3.41 15.84
CA VAL A 160 17.02 -4.18 14.74
C VAL A 160 17.99 -4.34 13.60
N VAL A 161 17.77 -5.32 12.73
CA VAL A 161 18.66 -5.61 11.58
C VAL A 161 17.90 -5.51 10.25
N ASP A 162 18.66 -5.38 9.15
CA ASP A 162 18.10 -5.39 7.80
C ASP A 162 17.26 -6.64 7.52
N GLY A 163 16.10 -6.47 6.89
CA GLY A 163 15.15 -7.54 6.58
C GLY A 163 14.33 -8.05 7.77
N GLN A 164 14.57 -7.57 8.99
CA GLN A 164 13.77 -7.94 10.15
C GLN A 164 12.34 -7.38 10.02
N SER A 165 11.35 -8.20 10.38
CA SER A 165 9.97 -7.73 10.56
C SER A 165 9.71 -7.31 12.01
N VAL A 166 9.07 -6.15 12.19
CA VAL A 166 8.70 -5.60 13.51
C VAL A 166 7.22 -5.28 13.59
N GLN A 167 6.75 -5.04 14.82
CA GLN A 167 5.45 -4.44 15.10
C GLN A 167 5.64 -2.96 15.42
N ILE A 168 4.81 -2.12 14.81
CA ILE A 168 4.81 -0.68 15.03
C ILE A 168 3.50 -0.25 15.66
N LYS A 169 3.59 0.42 16.80
CA LYS A 169 2.47 1.08 17.43
C LYS A 169 2.40 2.54 16.99
N VAL A 170 1.22 2.96 16.59
CA VAL A 170 0.91 4.36 16.29
C VAL A 170 -0.23 4.80 17.20
N GLU A 171 0.04 5.80 18.04
CA GLU A 171 -0.97 6.42 18.88
C GLU A 171 -1.80 7.43 18.08
N GLY A 172 -2.96 7.82 18.61
CA GLY A 172 -3.80 8.85 18.00
C GLY A 172 -5.28 8.66 18.34
N ILE A 173 -6.15 9.26 17.51
CA ILE A 173 -7.61 9.13 17.66
C ILE A 173 -8.06 7.67 17.45
N ARG A 174 -7.39 6.95 16.55
CA ARG A 174 -7.62 5.54 16.29
C ARG A 174 -6.28 4.80 16.39
N PRO A 175 -5.85 4.41 17.60
CA PRO A 175 -4.56 3.74 17.78
C PRO A 175 -4.55 2.41 17.02
N ILE A 176 -3.42 2.11 16.39
CA ILE A 176 -3.24 0.91 15.58
C ILE A 176 -1.86 0.30 15.81
N ILE A 177 -1.78 -1.03 15.71
CA ILE A 177 -0.52 -1.76 15.62
C ILE A 177 -0.43 -2.37 14.23
N LEU A 178 0.57 -1.94 13.46
CA LEU A 178 0.92 -2.55 12.18
C LEU A 178 1.95 -3.65 12.44
N SER A 179 1.61 -4.88 12.06
CA SER A 179 2.51 -6.03 12.17
C SER A 179 3.22 -6.29 10.84
N ASN A 180 4.35 -6.99 10.91
CA ASN A 180 5.13 -7.38 9.73
C ASN A 180 5.66 -6.18 8.90
N VAL A 181 6.06 -5.11 9.60
CA VAL A 181 6.70 -3.94 8.99
C VAL A 181 8.19 -4.26 8.81
N VAL A 182 8.69 -4.18 7.58
CA VAL A 182 10.05 -4.62 7.24
C VAL A 182 11.07 -3.52 7.52
N ILE A 183 12.18 -3.85 8.18
CA ILE A 183 13.32 -2.96 8.34
C ILE A 183 14.21 -3.00 7.10
N ARG A 184 14.60 -1.82 6.59
CA ARG A 184 15.54 -1.67 5.48
C ARG A 184 16.71 -0.78 5.92
N VAL A 185 17.92 -1.32 5.91
CA VAL A 185 19.13 -0.63 6.37
C VAL A 185 20.02 -0.27 5.19
N SER A 186 20.41 1.00 5.11
CA SER A 186 21.37 1.49 4.11
C SER A 186 22.00 2.79 4.58
N GLU A 187 23.27 3.01 4.23
CA GLU A 187 23.95 4.30 4.45
C GLU A 187 23.26 5.47 3.72
N ARG A 188 22.42 5.17 2.72
CA ARG A 188 21.69 6.18 1.94
C ARG A 188 20.33 6.53 2.52
N TYR A 189 19.90 5.83 3.57
CA TYR A 189 18.58 5.99 4.14
C TYR A 189 18.55 6.99 5.28
N ARG A 190 17.46 7.76 5.32
CA ARG A 190 17.07 8.57 6.47
C ARG A 190 15.94 7.85 7.20
N LEU A 191 15.97 7.89 8.53
CA LEU A 191 14.94 7.28 9.36
C LEU A 191 13.53 7.77 9.00
N GLU A 192 12.71 6.89 8.42
CA GLU A 192 11.30 7.14 8.15
C GLU A 192 10.57 5.81 7.92
N MET A 193 9.37 5.67 8.49
CA MET A 193 8.45 4.58 8.18
C MET A 193 7.57 4.97 7.01
N HIS A 194 7.51 4.16 5.97
CA HIS A 194 6.67 4.40 4.81
C HIS A 194 5.46 3.47 4.86
N ILE A 195 4.27 4.07 4.77
CA ILE A 195 2.98 3.37 4.65
C ILE A 195 2.19 3.94 3.48
N ASP A 196 1.26 3.17 2.93
CA ASP A 196 0.36 3.66 1.90
C ASP A 196 -0.84 4.45 2.48
N THR A 197 -1.68 4.99 1.61
CA THR A 197 -2.85 5.76 2.04
C THR A 197 -3.93 4.92 2.70
N ASP A 198 -4.08 3.64 2.35
CA ASP A 198 -5.10 2.77 2.95
C ASP A 198 -4.69 2.42 4.39
N GLU A 199 -3.41 2.12 4.61
CA GLU A 199 -2.80 1.91 5.93
C GLU A 199 -2.90 3.16 6.81
N ALA A 200 -2.59 4.34 6.25
CA ALA A 200 -2.71 5.60 6.98
C ALA A 200 -4.18 5.92 7.34
N ASN A 201 -5.10 5.74 6.40
CA ASN A 201 -6.53 5.96 6.63
C ASN A 201 -7.10 5.00 7.68
N ALA A 202 -6.59 3.76 7.76
CA ALA A 202 -7.02 2.78 8.76
C ALA A 202 -6.79 3.29 10.20
N GLY A 203 -5.66 3.95 10.46
CA GLY A 203 -5.30 4.52 11.77
C GLY A 203 -5.54 6.03 11.93
N LEU A 204 -6.11 6.72 10.94
CA LEU A 204 -6.19 8.20 10.89
C LEU A 204 -4.82 8.88 11.05
N ILE A 205 -3.79 8.30 10.44
CA ILE A 205 -2.39 8.72 10.55
C ILE A 205 -2.11 9.83 9.54
N GLN A 206 -1.37 10.86 9.96
CA GLN A 206 -0.94 11.96 9.10
C GLN A 206 0.58 11.91 8.86
N GLN A 207 1.04 12.58 7.80
CA GLN A 207 2.47 12.77 7.52
C GLN A 207 3.19 13.33 8.77
N GLY A 208 4.32 12.75 9.14
CA GLY A 208 5.14 13.16 10.29
C GLY A 208 4.65 12.64 11.65
N THR A 209 3.56 11.88 11.71
CA THR A 209 3.15 11.18 12.94
C THR A 209 4.29 10.29 13.43
N LEU A 210 4.49 10.21 14.74
CA LEU A 210 5.54 9.41 15.34
C LEU A 210 5.02 8.01 15.70
N ALA A 211 5.80 7.00 15.32
CA ALA A 211 5.60 5.58 15.58
C ALA A 211 6.63 5.07 16.60
N GLU A 212 6.28 3.98 17.28
CA GLU A 212 7.17 3.27 18.21
C GLU A 212 7.27 1.79 17.84
N ILE A 213 8.47 1.23 17.91
CA ILE A 213 8.67 -0.22 17.80
C ILE A 213 8.17 -0.87 19.08
N VAL A 214 7.31 -1.87 18.94
CA VAL A 214 6.85 -2.67 20.07
C VAL A 214 7.93 -3.70 20.41
N HIS A 215 8.79 -3.36 21.38
CA HIS A 215 9.67 -4.35 21.99
C HIS A 215 8.83 -5.25 22.89
N HIS A 216 8.68 -6.53 22.54
CA HIS A 216 8.05 -7.50 23.42
C HIS A 216 8.81 -7.54 24.75
N GLN A 217 8.22 -7.02 25.82
CA GLN A 217 8.49 -7.58 27.14
C GLN A 217 7.95 -9.01 27.13
N VAL A 218 8.72 -9.97 27.62
CA VAL A 218 8.27 -11.35 27.71
C VAL A 218 7.02 -11.40 28.59
N SER A 219 5.86 -11.45 27.95
CA SER A 219 4.57 -11.72 28.58
C SER A 219 3.77 -12.59 27.62
N GLU A 220 3.83 -13.89 27.93
CA GLU A 220 3.08 -15.04 27.40
C GLU A 220 3.06 -15.28 25.88
N PRO A 221 3.19 -16.55 25.43
CA PRO A 221 3.26 -16.86 24.01
C PRO A 221 1.94 -16.51 23.33
N MET A 222 2.02 -15.72 22.26
CA MET A 222 0.98 -15.71 21.24
C MET A 222 0.74 -17.15 20.80
N ILE A 223 -0.50 -17.60 20.88
CA ILE A 223 -0.94 -18.85 20.29
C ILE A 223 -0.60 -18.77 18.79
N THR A 224 0.41 -19.54 18.38
CA THR A 224 0.68 -19.77 16.97
C THR A 224 -0.55 -20.46 16.39
N VAL A 225 -1.36 -19.74 15.64
CA VAL A 225 -2.27 -20.38 14.70
C VAL A 225 -1.35 -21.00 13.66
N LYS A 226 -1.04 -22.29 13.83
CA LYS A 226 -0.43 -23.09 12.77
C LYS A 226 -1.35 -22.96 11.57
N GLU A 227 -0.80 -22.56 10.43
CA GLU A 227 -1.44 -22.85 9.14
C GLU A 227 -1.72 -24.35 9.13
N GLN A 228 -2.99 -24.70 9.29
CA GLN A 228 -3.43 -26.04 9.02
C GLN A 228 -3.49 -26.15 7.50
N SER A 229 -2.69 -27.06 6.94
CA SER A 229 -2.94 -27.59 5.60
C SER A 229 -4.42 -27.99 5.53
N PRO A 230 -5.13 -27.74 4.41
CA PRO A 230 -6.55 -28.00 4.34
C PRO A 230 -6.78 -29.51 4.54
N VAL A 231 -7.24 -29.86 5.74
CA VAL A 231 -7.86 -31.14 5.98
C VAL A 231 -9.19 -31.07 5.26
N VAL A 232 -9.30 -31.78 4.13
CA VAL A 232 -10.58 -32.03 3.46
C VAL A 232 -11.38 -32.96 4.37
N GLN A 233 -12.03 -32.38 5.38
CA GLN A 233 -13.19 -32.98 6.01
C GLN A 233 -14.39 -32.56 5.19
N LYS A 234 -14.96 -33.55 4.51
CA LYS A 234 -16.24 -33.43 3.82
C LYS A 234 -17.31 -33.26 4.91
N LEU A 235 -17.51 -32.02 5.36
CA LEU A 235 -18.61 -31.66 6.24
C LEU A 235 -19.91 -31.83 5.45
N GLU A 236 -20.84 -32.60 6.00
CA GLU A 236 -22.19 -32.71 5.46
C GLU A 236 -22.81 -31.31 5.42
N GLN A 237 -23.14 -30.85 4.21
CA GLN A 237 -23.72 -29.54 4.00
C GLN A 237 -25.09 -29.46 4.71
N PRO A 238 -25.37 -28.44 5.53
CA PRO A 238 -26.71 -28.22 6.03
C PRO A 238 -27.64 -27.99 4.84
N SER A 239 -28.65 -28.85 4.70
CA SER A 239 -29.58 -28.80 3.57
C SER A 239 -30.44 -27.54 3.58
N VAL A 240 -30.63 -26.90 4.74
CA VAL A 240 -31.54 -25.77 4.93
C VAL A 240 -30.92 -24.69 5.83
N TYR A 241 -31.03 -23.42 5.44
CA TYR A 241 -30.62 -22.24 6.21
C TYR A 241 -31.79 -21.29 6.43
N HIS A 242 -32.06 -20.89 7.68
CA HIS A 242 -33.10 -19.92 8.00
C HIS A 242 -32.54 -18.49 8.02
N TYR A 243 -33.13 -17.61 7.23
CA TYR A 243 -32.69 -16.23 7.04
C TYR A 243 -33.76 -15.24 7.52
N ASP A 244 -33.52 -14.62 8.68
CA ASP A 244 -34.52 -13.80 9.40
C ASP A 244 -34.42 -12.28 9.17
N LYS A 245 -33.65 -11.83 8.17
CA LYS A 245 -33.51 -10.40 7.87
C LYS A 245 -34.56 -9.92 6.86
N LYS A 246 -34.78 -8.59 6.82
CA LYS A 246 -35.78 -7.94 5.97
C LYS A 246 -35.45 -7.95 4.47
N LEU A 247 -34.19 -8.14 4.09
CA LEU A 247 -33.74 -8.07 2.70
C LEU A 247 -32.79 -9.24 2.44
N LEU A 248 -33.04 -10.03 1.39
CA LEU A 248 -32.13 -11.02 0.83
C LEU A 248 -31.60 -10.49 -0.52
N SER A 249 -30.32 -10.15 -0.57
CA SER A 249 -29.62 -9.71 -1.78
C SER A 249 -28.70 -10.80 -2.34
N GLN A 250 -28.09 -10.53 -3.48
CA GLN A 250 -27.12 -11.43 -4.10
C GLN A 250 -25.93 -11.75 -3.17
N ILE A 251 -25.52 -10.79 -2.33
CA ILE A 251 -24.39 -10.96 -1.41
C ILE A 251 -24.73 -12.04 -0.39
N GLU A 252 -25.90 -11.98 0.24
CA GLU A 252 -26.27 -12.98 1.24
C GLU A 252 -26.48 -14.37 0.62
N VAL A 253 -26.98 -14.46 -0.61
CA VAL A 253 -27.11 -15.76 -1.32
C VAL A 253 -25.74 -16.41 -1.59
N LEU A 254 -24.71 -15.60 -1.84
CA LEU A 254 -23.34 -16.07 -2.03
C LEU A 254 -22.72 -16.57 -0.71
N ASP A 255 -23.00 -15.88 0.39
CA ASP A 255 -22.39 -16.17 1.70
C ASP A 255 -23.05 -17.35 2.43
N ILE A 256 -24.29 -17.70 2.09
CA ILE A 256 -25.03 -18.80 2.74
C ILE A 256 -24.65 -20.14 2.09
N ASP A 257 -23.89 -20.98 2.79
CA ASP A 257 -23.56 -22.35 2.33
C ASP A 257 -24.65 -23.37 2.69
N ALA A 258 -25.81 -23.27 2.01
CA ALA A 258 -26.92 -24.21 2.12
C ALA A 258 -27.67 -24.38 0.79
N GLN A 259 -28.32 -25.52 0.59
CA GLN A 259 -29.11 -25.84 -0.61
C GLN A 259 -30.48 -25.17 -0.62
N GLU A 260 -31.10 -25.02 0.55
CA GLU A 260 -32.36 -24.32 0.73
C GLU A 260 -32.19 -23.12 1.65
N ILE A 261 -32.72 -21.96 1.24
CA ILE A 261 -32.79 -20.76 2.06
C ILE A 261 -34.26 -20.51 2.41
N VAL A 262 -34.58 -20.51 3.70
CA VAL A 262 -35.93 -20.25 4.19
C VAL A 262 -36.02 -18.82 4.70
N VAL A 263 -36.91 -18.01 4.13
CA VAL A 263 -37.14 -16.61 4.51
C VAL A 263 -38.56 -16.38 5.05
N PRO A 264 -38.77 -15.46 6.01
CA PRO A 264 -40.10 -14.97 6.38
C PRO A 264 -40.85 -14.36 5.19
N LYS A 265 -42.19 -14.41 5.21
CA LYS A 265 -43.04 -13.80 4.17
C LYS A 265 -42.80 -12.30 3.96
N LYS A 266 -42.32 -11.59 4.98
CA LYS A 266 -42.04 -10.15 4.92
C LYS A 266 -40.65 -9.80 4.37
N THR A 267 -39.82 -10.80 4.08
CA THR A 267 -38.48 -10.57 3.53
C THR A 267 -38.56 -10.18 2.06
N ILE A 268 -37.96 -9.04 1.73
CA ILE A 268 -37.79 -8.58 0.36
C ILE A 268 -36.67 -9.40 -0.27
N VAL A 269 -36.93 -10.06 -1.39
CA VAL A 269 -35.92 -10.80 -2.16
C VAL A 269 -35.66 -10.05 -3.45
N THR A 270 -34.41 -9.61 -3.64
CA THR A 270 -34.04 -8.83 -4.83
C THR A 270 -34.03 -9.69 -6.10
N ALA A 271 -34.21 -9.07 -7.28
CA ALA A 271 -34.11 -9.78 -8.56
C ALA A 271 -32.75 -10.49 -8.73
N LEU A 272 -31.65 -9.82 -8.34
CA LEU A 272 -30.30 -10.39 -8.37
C LEU A 272 -30.13 -11.58 -7.41
N ALA A 273 -30.85 -11.61 -6.29
CA ALA A 273 -30.87 -12.78 -5.40
C ALA A 273 -31.57 -13.97 -6.09
N TYR A 274 -32.69 -13.75 -6.79
CA TYR A 274 -33.35 -14.81 -7.56
C TYR A 274 -32.48 -15.34 -8.70
N ASP A 275 -31.79 -14.46 -9.43
CA ASP A 275 -30.85 -14.86 -10.47
C ASP A 275 -29.73 -15.71 -9.89
N LYS A 276 -29.19 -15.31 -8.73
CA LYS A 276 -28.10 -16.03 -8.11
C LYS A 276 -28.51 -17.37 -7.50
N LEU A 277 -29.72 -17.45 -6.94
CA LEU A 277 -30.31 -18.72 -6.49
C LEU A 277 -30.42 -19.72 -7.65
N ARG A 278 -30.88 -19.27 -8.83
CA ARG A 278 -30.95 -20.09 -10.06
C ARG A 278 -29.58 -20.54 -10.55
N GLU A 279 -28.60 -19.62 -10.58
CA GLU A 279 -27.23 -19.93 -11.00
C GLU A 279 -26.56 -20.98 -10.09
N LEU A 280 -26.83 -20.91 -8.79
CA LEU A 280 -26.27 -21.82 -7.78
C LEU A 280 -27.11 -23.08 -7.53
N ASN A 281 -28.22 -23.28 -8.26
CA ASN A 281 -29.20 -24.34 -8.02
C ASN A 281 -29.71 -24.41 -6.56
N LYS A 282 -29.82 -23.27 -5.89
CA LYS A 282 -30.37 -23.16 -4.54
C LYS A 282 -31.88 -22.94 -4.58
N THR A 283 -32.59 -23.51 -3.61
CA THR A 283 -34.03 -23.34 -3.44
C THR A 283 -34.32 -22.22 -2.44
N LEU A 284 -35.36 -21.44 -2.70
CA LEU A 284 -35.86 -20.43 -1.76
C LEU A 284 -37.27 -20.83 -1.32
N THR A 285 -37.44 -20.97 0.00
CA THR A 285 -38.74 -21.27 0.61
C THR A 285 -39.19 -20.07 1.44
N ILE A 286 -40.40 -19.59 1.18
CA ILE A 286 -41.01 -18.53 1.98
C ILE A 286 -41.85 -19.20 3.05
N ARG A 287 -41.43 -19.13 4.32
CA ARG A 287 -42.23 -19.65 5.41
C ARG A 287 -43.39 -18.71 5.71
N SER A 288 -44.55 -19.30 5.93
CA SER A 288 -45.70 -18.61 6.50
C SER A 288 -45.45 -18.53 8.01
N ASP A 289 -45.03 -17.37 8.50
CA ASP A 289 -45.01 -17.08 9.93
C ASP A 289 -46.44 -17.20 10.51
#